data_AF-D0LM18-F1
#
_entry.id   AF-D0LM18-F1
#
_cell.length_a   1.000
_cell.length_b   1.000
_cell.length_c   1.000
_cell.angle_alpha   90.00
_cell.angle_beta   90.00
_cell.angle_gamma   90.00
#
_symmetry.space_group_name_H-M   'P 1'
#
loop_
_entity.id
_entity.type
_entity.pdbx_description
1 polymer ?
#
loop_
_entity_poly.entity_id
_entity_poly.type
_entity_poly.pdbx_seq_one_letter_code
_entity_poly.pdbx_strand_id
1 'polypeptide(L)'
;MSKDPKKPVIGDLSIDASALAEVIVDLPPGKRLGLRSTQPGFAEAVAEIRANQPGFGSLAGLRDDVVATLDGDIALRDEIDAFLPAALKLAELLEETRAVIDDRLQRQVFIIAQAVESRAKLLRDDELLARYARTSAYRSAIGNKAARTRARNLGELGEDAPADAVEPFEPTPETPESAPPPPAAG
;
A
#
# COMPACT_ATOMS: atom_id res chain seq x y z
N MET A 1 13.73 -11.37 19.15
CA MET A 1 14.40 -12.64 18.83
C MET A 1 14.56 -12.68 17.32
N SER A 2 15.77 -12.49 16.79
CA SER A 2 15.99 -12.54 15.34
C SER A 2 15.86 -13.99 14.89
N LYS A 3 14.73 -14.33 14.27
CA LYS A 3 14.55 -15.62 13.58
C LYS A 3 15.19 -15.52 12.20
N ASP A 4 15.50 -16.67 11.61
CA ASP A 4 16.11 -16.78 10.28
C ASP A 4 15.27 -16.00 9.25
N PRO A 5 15.77 -14.91 8.65
CA PRO A 5 15.00 -14.07 7.73
C PRO A 5 14.50 -14.81 6.48
N LYS A 6 15.13 -15.94 6.14
CA LYS A 6 14.76 -16.80 5.01
C LYS A 6 13.66 -17.80 5.35
N LYS A 7 13.26 -17.87 6.63
CA LYS A 7 12.15 -18.68 7.14
C LYS A 7 11.29 -17.83 8.06
N PRO A 8 10.67 -16.79 7.50
CA PRO A 8 9.97 -15.80 8.29
C PRO A 8 8.74 -16.43 8.95
N VAL A 9 8.44 -15.97 10.16
CA VAL A 9 7.20 -16.29 10.85
C VAL A 9 6.44 -15.02 11.19
N ILE A 10 5.14 -15.18 11.45
CA ILE A 10 4.27 -14.06 11.84
C ILE A 10 4.90 -13.29 13.01
N GLY A 11 5.02 -11.98 12.83
CA GLY A 11 5.63 -11.05 13.79
C GLY A 11 7.11 -10.73 13.54
N ASP A 12 7.77 -11.40 12.57
CA ASP A 12 9.12 -11.02 12.16
C ASP A 12 9.11 -9.67 11.41
N LEU A 13 10.13 -8.85 11.67
CA LEU A 13 10.30 -7.52 11.06
C LEU A 13 11.32 -7.51 9.91
N SER A 14 11.91 -8.67 9.62
CA SER A 14 12.89 -8.86 8.55
C SER A 14 12.52 -10.12 7.79
N ILE A 15 12.30 -9.98 6.50
CA ILE A 15 11.90 -11.05 5.58
C ILE A 15 12.84 -10.99 4.37
N ASP A 16 13.56 -12.07 4.12
CA ASP A 16 14.47 -12.21 2.99
C ASP A 16 13.90 -13.21 1.96
N ALA A 17 13.22 -12.67 0.95
CA ALA A 17 12.66 -13.44 -0.16
C ALA A 17 13.64 -13.52 -1.37
N SER A 18 14.93 -13.23 -1.20
CA SER A 18 15.89 -13.22 -2.32
C SER A 18 16.01 -14.57 -3.03
N ALA A 19 15.69 -15.68 -2.35
CA ALA A 19 15.64 -17.01 -2.95
C ALA A 19 14.55 -17.16 -4.02
N LEU A 20 13.51 -16.32 -3.97
CA LEU A 20 12.38 -16.32 -4.90
C LEU A 20 12.52 -15.24 -6.01
N ALA A 21 13.68 -14.58 -6.10
CA ALA A 21 13.85 -13.42 -6.99
C ALA A 21 13.61 -13.74 -8.48
N GLU A 22 13.92 -14.96 -8.93
CA GLU A 22 13.74 -15.38 -10.33
C GLU A 22 12.29 -15.75 -10.69
N VAL A 23 11.44 -15.95 -9.67
CA VAL A 23 10.08 -16.52 -9.82
C VAL A 23 8.97 -15.57 -9.37
N ILE A 24 9.27 -14.54 -8.58
CA ILE A 24 8.29 -13.52 -8.18
C ILE A 24 7.92 -12.66 -9.39
N VAL A 25 6.61 -12.45 -9.57
CA VAL A 25 6.05 -11.64 -10.66
C VAL A 25 5.25 -10.48 -10.10
N ASP A 26 5.52 -9.27 -10.61
CA ASP A 26 4.67 -8.10 -10.40
C ASP A 26 3.61 -8.03 -11.50
N LEU A 27 2.36 -8.33 -11.14
CA LEU A 27 1.24 -8.27 -12.07
C LEU A 27 0.63 -6.86 -12.07
N PRO A 28 0.42 -6.24 -13.25
CA PRO A 28 -0.27 -4.96 -13.32
C PRO A 28 -1.67 -4.98 -12.68
N PRO A 29 -2.21 -3.83 -12.24
CA PRO A 29 -3.54 -3.74 -11.65
C PRO A 29 -4.61 -4.43 -12.52
N GLY A 30 -5.44 -5.26 -11.89
CA GLY A 30 -6.50 -6.03 -12.57
C GLY A 30 -6.05 -7.29 -13.30
N LYS A 31 -4.74 -7.55 -13.47
CA LYS A 31 -4.23 -8.75 -14.18
C LYS A 31 -4.31 -10.05 -13.38
N ARG A 32 -4.76 -9.99 -12.14
CA ARG A 32 -5.15 -11.19 -11.37
C ARG A 32 -6.49 -11.76 -11.84
N LEU A 33 -7.32 -10.96 -12.53
CA LEU A 33 -8.62 -11.40 -13.02
C LEU A 33 -8.45 -12.47 -14.12
N GLY A 34 -9.13 -13.60 -13.97
CA GLY A 34 -9.06 -14.73 -14.89
C GLY A 34 -7.96 -15.75 -14.58
N LEU A 35 -7.06 -15.47 -13.63
CA LEU A 35 -6.16 -16.50 -13.09
C LEU A 35 -6.98 -17.52 -12.29
N ARG A 36 -6.62 -18.80 -12.43
CA ARG A 36 -7.28 -19.90 -11.72
C ARG A 36 -6.64 -20.09 -10.36
N SER A 37 -7.45 -20.36 -9.35
CA SER A 37 -7.00 -20.76 -8.02
C SER A 37 -7.17 -22.26 -7.81
N THR A 38 -6.35 -22.82 -6.94
CA THR A 38 -6.52 -24.18 -6.42
C THR A 38 -7.93 -24.36 -5.86
N GLN A 39 -8.59 -25.45 -6.24
CA GLN A 39 -9.95 -25.79 -5.80
C GLN A 39 -9.92 -26.90 -4.74
N PRO A 40 -10.99 -27.06 -3.94
CA PRO A 40 -11.17 -28.26 -3.13
C PRO A 40 -11.03 -29.52 -3.99
N GLY A 41 -10.33 -30.54 -3.49
CA GLY A 41 -10.07 -31.78 -4.24
C GLY A 41 -8.74 -31.79 -5.02
N PHE A 42 -8.00 -30.68 -5.05
CA PHE A 42 -6.75 -30.60 -5.83
C PHE A 42 -5.68 -31.57 -5.32
N ALA A 43 -5.51 -31.70 -4.00
CA ALA A 43 -4.49 -32.58 -3.42
C ALA A 43 -4.78 -34.06 -3.74
N GLU A 44 -6.06 -34.44 -3.69
CA GLU A 44 -6.55 -35.76 -4.04
C GLU A 44 -6.32 -36.05 -5.53
N ALA A 45 -6.62 -35.08 -6.41
CA ALA A 45 -6.35 -35.21 -7.84
C ALA A 45 -4.86 -35.35 -8.14
N VAL A 46 -3.99 -34.57 -7.50
CA VAL A 46 -2.53 -34.70 -7.64
C VAL A 46 -2.05 -36.07 -7.16
N ALA A 47 -2.55 -36.56 -6.02
CA ALA A 47 -2.21 -37.87 -5.50
C ALA A 47 -2.63 -39.00 -6.47
N GLU A 48 -3.82 -38.90 -7.07
CA GLU A 48 -4.30 -39.83 -8.08
C GLU A 48 -3.40 -39.83 -9.33
N ILE A 49 -3.04 -38.64 -9.84
CA ILE A 49 -2.12 -38.49 -10.98
C ILE A 49 -0.79 -39.20 -10.68
N ARG A 50 -0.19 -38.92 -9.51
CA ARG A 50 1.08 -39.53 -9.10
C ARG A 50 0.98 -41.05 -8.98
N ALA A 51 -0.11 -41.57 -8.42
CA ALA A 51 -0.32 -43.00 -8.25
C ALA A 51 -0.50 -43.73 -9.60
N ASN A 52 -1.20 -43.10 -10.54
CA ASN A 52 -1.51 -43.71 -11.84
C ASN A 52 -0.39 -43.54 -12.88
N GLN A 53 0.50 -42.55 -12.73
CA GLN A 53 1.53 -42.23 -13.72
C GLN A 53 2.39 -43.44 -14.13
N PRO A 54 2.94 -44.28 -13.21
CA PRO A 54 3.82 -45.39 -13.59
C PRO A 54 3.13 -46.48 -14.44
N GLY A 55 1.81 -46.66 -14.29
CA GLY A 55 1.05 -47.73 -14.96
C GLY A 55 0.23 -47.25 -16.16
N PHE A 56 -0.35 -46.06 -16.06
CA PHE A 56 -1.33 -45.54 -17.04
C PHE A 56 -0.87 -44.25 -17.73
N GLY A 57 0.25 -43.63 -17.31
CA GLY A 57 0.73 -42.37 -17.87
C GLY A 57 0.89 -42.42 -19.39
N SER A 58 1.59 -43.45 -19.90
CA SER A 58 1.78 -43.62 -21.36
C SER A 58 0.46 -43.86 -22.12
N LEU A 59 -0.48 -44.60 -21.52
CA LEU A 59 -1.80 -44.83 -22.12
C LEU A 59 -2.65 -43.53 -22.16
N ALA A 60 -2.47 -42.65 -21.18
CA ALA A 60 -3.09 -41.33 -21.14
C ALA A 60 -2.36 -40.29 -22.02
N GLY A 61 -1.24 -40.67 -22.67
CA GLY A 61 -0.42 -39.75 -23.45
C GLY A 61 0.38 -38.75 -22.60
N LEU A 62 0.55 -39.03 -21.31
CA LEU A 62 1.31 -38.20 -20.37
C LEU A 62 2.78 -38.63 -20.32
N ARG A 63 3.66 -37.65 -20.48
CA ARG A 63 5.11 -37.82 -20.29
C ARG A 63 5.49 -37.55 -18.83
N ASP A 64 6.50 -38.23 -18.33
CA ASP A 64 6.94 -38.09 -16.93
C ASP A 64 7.41 -36.67 -16.59
N ASP A 65 7.96 -35.93 -17.55
CA ASP A 65 8.38 -34.55 -17.35
C ASP A 65 7.23 -33.57 -17.10
N VAL A 66 6.02 -33.88 -17.60
CA VAL A 66 4.81 -33.09 -17.31
C VAL A 66 4.44 -33.22 -15.84
N VAL A 67 4.48 -34.45 -15.30
CA VAL A 67 4.19 -34.69 -13.88
C VAL A 67 5.29 -34.11 -13.00
N ALA A 68 6.56 -34.21 -13.42
CA ALA A 68 7.66 -33.56 -12.71
C ALA A 68 7.53 -32.03 -12.68
N THR A 69 7.05 -31.42 -13.78
CA THR A 69 6.77 -29.97 -13.83
C THR A 69 5.67 -29.58 -12.86
N LEU A 70 4.57 -30.34 -12.81
CA LEU A 70 3.49 -30.14 -11.84
C LEU A 70 4.02 -30.21 -10.39
N ASP A 71 4.88 -31.19 -10.08
CA ASP A 71 5.48 -31.32 -8.76
C ASP A 71 6.38 -30.14 -8.41
N GLY A 72 7.15 -29.62 -9.38
CA GLY A 72 7.94 -28.41 -9.24
C GLY A 72 7.09 -27.17 -8.95
N ASP A 73 6.00 -26.97 -9.67
CA ASP A 73 5.07 -25.85 -9.47
C ASP A 73 4.40 -25.91 -8.09
N ILE A 74 4.05 -27.11 -7.63
CA ILE A 74 3.47 -27.32 -6.28
C ILE A 74 4.50 -26.97 -5.20
N ALA A 75 5.74 -27.46 -5.33
CA ALA A 75 6.80 -27.16 -4.37
C ALA A 75 7.10 -25.65 -4.32
N LEU A 76 7.19 -25.00 -5.47
CA LEU A 76 7.39 -23.56 -5.55
C LEU A 76 6.24 -22.78 -4.91
N ARG A 77 4.99 -23.21 -5.15
CA ARG A 77 3.83 -22.61 -4.48
C ARG A 77 3.92 -22.77 -2.96
N ASP A 78 4.26 -23.95 -2.46
CA ASP A 78 4.38 -24.21 -1.02
C ASP A 78 5.48 -23.35 -0.38
N GLU A 79 6.59 -23.12 -1.09
CA GLU A 79 7.62 -22.16 -0.68
C GLU A 79 7.05 -20.74 -0.57
N ILE A 80 6.33 -20.25 -1.58
CA ILE A 80 5.69 -18.93 -1.54
C ILE A 80 4.68 -18.83 -0.39
N ASP A 81 3.85 -19.86 -0.20
CA ASP A 81 2.83 -19.93 0.85
C ASP A 81 3.45 -19.92 2.26
N ALA A 82 4.73 -20.31 2.42
CA ALA A 82 5.45 -20.20 3.69
C ALA A 82 5.86 -18.75 4.05
N PHE A 83 6.15 -17.90 3.05
CA PHE A 83 6.53 -16.50 3.27
C PHE A 83 5.31 -15.58 3.48
N LEU A 84 4.22 -15.88 2.77
CA LEU A 84 3.09 -14.97 2.61
C LEU A 84 2.45 -14.52 3.94
N PRO A 85 2.21 -15.39 4.95
CA PRO A 85 1.58 -14.98 6.21
C PRO A 85 2.40 -13.94 6.99
N ALA A 86 3.72 -14.09 7.03
CA ALA A 86 4.60 -13.15 7.70
C ALA A 86 4.64 -11.79 6.99
N ALA A 87 4.73 -11.81 5.65
CA ALA A 87 4.74 -10.61 4.83
C ALA A 87 3.42 -9.82 4.95
N LEU A 88 2.27 -10.50 4.89
CA LEU A 88 0.96 -9.88 5.06
C LEU A 88 0.82 -9.25 6.45
N LYS A 89 1.26 -9.93 7.52
CA LYS A 89 1.19 -9.34 8.85
C LYS A 89 2.12 -8.14 9.01
N LEU A 90 3.31 -8.17 8.43
CA LEU A 90 4.21 -7.01 8.46
C LEU A 90 3.57 -5.81 7.74
N ALA A 91 2.95 -6.02 6.58
CA ALA A 91 2.21 -4.98 5.88
C ALA A 91 1.06 -4.40 6.74
N GLU A 92 0.26 -5.27 7.36
CA GLU A 92 -0.82 -4.88 8.29
C GLU A 92 -0.28 -4.03 9.46
N LEU A 93 0.82 -4.44 10.11
CA LEU A 93 1.43 -3.68 11.20
C LEU A 93 1.90 -2.29 10.76
N LEU A 94 2.41 -2.16 9.53
CA LEU A 94 2.82 -0.87 8.98
C LEU A 94 1.61 0.02 8.66
N GLU A 95 0.52 -0.54 8.14
CA GLU A 95 -0.73 0.18 7.89
C GLU A 95 -1.37 0.67 9.19
N GLU A 96 -1.44 -0.18 10.22
CA GLU A 96 -1.95 0.16 11.55
C GLU A 96 -1.08 1.26 12.20
N THR A 97 0.24 1.11 12.14
CA THR A 97 1.18 2.09 12.69
C THR A 97 1.03 3.44 11.99
N ARG A 98 0.88 3.43 10.66
CA ARG A 98 0.61 4.64 9.89
C ARG A 98 -0.70 5.28 10.32
N ALA A 99 -1.78 4.51 10.49
CA ALA A 99 -3.07 5.05 10.93
C ALA A 99 -2.99 5.73 12.30
N VAL A 100 -2.25 5.14 13.26
CA VAL A 100 -2.00 5.74 14.58
C VAL A 100 -1.22 7.06 14.46
N ILE A 101 -0.18 7.07 13.62
CA ILE A 101 0.60 8.29 13.37
C ILE A 101 -0.26 9.36 12.71
N ASP A 102 -1.07 8.99 11.72
CA ASP A 102 -1.98 9.89 11.01
C ASP A 102 -2.98 10.52 11.99
N ASP A 103 -3.66 9.75 12.85
CA ASP A 103 -4.54 10.29 13.89
C ASP A 103 -3.83 11.31 14.80
N ARG A 104 -2.61 10.96 15.26
CA ARG A 104 -1.80 11.89 16.07
C ARG A 104 -1.50 13.18 15.33
N LEU A 105 -1.09 13.10 14.07
CA LEU A 105 -0.80 14.26 13.23
C LEU A 105 -2.05 15.13 13.03
N GLN A 106 -3.20 14.52 12.75
CA GLN A 106 -4.48 15.24 12.61
C GLN A 106 -4.82 16.03 13.87
N ARG A 107 -4.71 15.40 15.04
CA ARG A 107 -4.97 16.06 16.33
C ARG A 107 -4.03 17.24 16.56
N GLN A 108 -2.74 17.07 16.26
CA GLN A 108 -1.75 18.14 16.38
C GLN A 108 -2.08 19.32 15.48
N VAL A 109 -2.41 19.08 14.20
CA VAL A 109 -2.82 20.13 13.26
C VAL A 109 -4.05 20.87 13.77
N PHE A 110 -5.03 20.16 14.35
CA PHE A 110 -6.25 20.77 14.86
C PHE A 110 -5.98 21.65 16.09
N ILE A 111 -5.13 21.20 17.01
CA ILE A 111 -4.69 21.99 18.17
C ILE A 111 -3.98 23.26 17.71
N ILE A 112 -3.08 23.16 16.73
CA ILE A 112 -2.35 24.31 16.16
C ILE A 112 -3.34 25.29 15.51
N ALA A 113 -4.25 24.81 14.67
CA ALA A 113 -5.26 25.65 14.02
C ALA A 113 -6.12 26.40 15.05
N GLN A 114 -6.57 25.71 16.11
CA GLN A 114 -7.33 26.33 17.19
C GLN A 114 -6.52 27.38 17.94
N ALA A 115 -5.24 27.12 18.22
CA ALA A 115 -4.36 28.06 18.90
C ALA A 115 -4.14 29.34 18.05
N VAL A 116 -3.89 29.18 16.75
CA VAL A 116 -3.72 30.29 15.81
C VAL A 116 -4.97 31.16 15.74
N GLU A 117 -6.15 30.55 15.54
CA GLU A 117 -7.40 31.31 15.50
C GLU A 117 -7.70 32.03 16.81
N SER A 118 -7.47 31.36 17.94
CA SER A 118 -7.69 31.95 19.26
C SER A 118 -6.74 33.14 19.50
N ARG A 119 -5.48 33.01 19.08
CA ARG A 119 -4.47 34.07 19.21
C ARG A 119 -4.77 35.26 18.29
N ALA A 120 -5.13 34.99 17.04
CA ALA A 120 -5.51 36.02 16.09
C ALA A 120 -6.72 36.82 16.57
N LYS A 121 -7.77 36.15 17.08
CA LYS A 121 -8.95 36.83 17.65
C LYS A 121 -8.60 37.70 18.86
N LEU A 122 -7.74 37.20 19.76
CA LEU A 122 -7.30 37.95 20.93
C LEU A 122 -6.51 39.21 20.56
N LEU A 123 -5.64 39.12 19.56
CA LEU A 123 -4.79 40.23 19.12
C LEU A 123 -5.43 41.11 18.02
N ARG A 124 -6.56 40.69 17.45
CA ARG A 124 -7.16 41.27 16.23
C ARG A 124 -6.18 41.30 15.05
N ASP A 125 -5.44 40.22 14.88
CA ASP A 125 -4.40 40.07 13.86
C ASP A 125 -4.91 39.22 12.67
N ASP A 126 -5.44 39.91 11.67
CA ASP A 126 -5.96 39.29 10.45
C ASP A 126 -4.83 38.76 9.55
N GLU A 127 -3.62 39.33 9.64
CA GLU A 127 -2.45 38.85 8.90
C GLU A 127 -2.02 37.47 9.40
N LEU A 128 -2.08 37.23 10.71
CA LEU A 128 -1.83 35.91 11.30
C LEU A 128 -2.82 34.86 10.77
N LEU A 129 -4.10 35.19 10.61
CA LEU A 129 -5.08 34.28 9.98
C LEU A 129 -4.75 34.03 8.51
N ALA A 130 -4.39 35.06 7.75
CA ALA A 130 -4.04 34.94 6.34
C ALA A 130 -2.84 34.00 6.13
N ARG A 131 -1.80 34.11 6.97
CA ARG A 131 -0.61 33.24 6.91
C ARG A 131 -0.91 31.76 7.21
N TYR A 132 -1.96 31.48 7.98
CA TYR A 132 -2.39 30.12 8.35
C TYR A 132 -3.68 29.68 7.66
N ALA A 133 -4.10 30.36 6.58
CA ALA A 133 -5.37 30.10 5.91
C ALA A 133 -5.55 28.62 5.51
N ARG A 134 -4.49 27.95 5.04
CA ARG A 134 -4.53 26.52 4.70
C ARG A 134 -4.82 25.63 5.90
N THR A 135 -4.21 25.91 7.05
CA THR A 135 -4.42 25.14 8.29
C THR A 135 -5.87 25.28 8.79
N SER A 136 -6.41 26.51 8.74
CA SER A 136 -7.81 26.79 9.12
C SER A 136 -8.81 26.17 8.14
N ALA A 137 -8.52 26.22 6.83
CA ALA A 137 -9.32 25.57 5.80
C ALA A 137 -9.34 24.04 5.97
N TYR A 138 -8.18 23.45 6.24
CA TYR A 138 -8.02 22.02 6.49
C TYR A 138 -8.85 21.54 7.68
N ARG A 139 -8.78 22.26 8.83
CA ARG A 139 -9.61 21.96 10.01
C ARG A 139 -11.11 22.01 9.70
N SER A 140 -11.51 22.95 8.85
CA SER A 140 -12.92 23.20 8.53
C SER A 140 -13.47 22.28 7.43
N ALA A 141 -12.62 21.56 6.69
CA ALA A 141 -13.00 20.78 5.52
C ALA A 141 -14.07 19.72 5.81
N ILE A 142 -13.93 18.98 6.92
CA ILE A 142 -14.88 17.93 7.32
C ILE A 142 -16.23 18.55 7.71
N GLY A 143 -16.22 19.63 8.50
CA GLY A 143 -17.42 20.35 8.90
C GLY A 143 -18.18 20.93 7.69
N ASN A 144 -17.43 21.51 6.75
CA ASN A 144 -17.97 22.06 5.51
C ASN A 144 -18.57 20.97 4.62
N LYS A 145 -17.90 19.81 4.49
CA LYS A 145 -18.46 18.65 3.77
C LYS A 145 -19.76 18.16 4.43
N ALA A 146 -19.79 17.99 5.75
CA ALA A 146 -20.99 17.54 6.46
C ALA A 146 -22.15 18.55 6.37
N ALA A 147 -21.86 19.86 6.42
CA ALA A 147 -22.86 20.90 6.19
C ALA A 147 -23.43 20.83 4.76
N ARG A 148 -22.58 20.68 3.75
CA ARG A 148 -23.01 20.51 2.35
C ARG A 148 -23.84 19.25 2.13
N THR A 149 -23.45 18.12 2.70
CA THR A 149 -24.25 16.88 2.61
C THR A 149 -25.62 17.05 3.26
N ARG A 150 -25.71 17.70 4.44
CA ARG A 150 -26.99 17.99 5.09
C ARG A 150 -27.86 18.91 4.24
N ALA A 151 -27.28 19.97 3.66
CA ALA A 151 -27.99 20.88 2.77
C ALA A 151 -28.49 20.17 1.50
N ARG A 152 -27.68 19.29 0.90
CA ARG A 152 -28.05 18.48 -0.28
C ARG A 152 -29.21 17.52 0.01
N ASN A 153 -29.18 16.85 1.16
CA ASN A 153 -30.25 15.93 1.56
C ASN A 153 -31.55 16.66 1.94
N LEU A 154 -31.46 17.93 2.37
CA LEU A 154 -32.61 18.78 2.64
C LEU A 154 -33.20 19.46 1.39
N GLY A 155 -32.58 19.29 0.21
CA GLY A 155 -33.00 19.92 -1.04
C GLY A 155 -32.74 19.04 -2.26
N GLU A 156 -33.09 17.76 -2.19
CA GLU A 156 -32.65 16.69 -3.11
C GLU A 156 -32.64 17.04 -4.62
N LEU A 157 -31.52 16.66 -5.24
CA LEU A 157 -31.13 16.65 -6.68
C LEU A 157 -30.75 17.99 -7.34
N GLY A 158 -29.46 18.32 -7.25
CA GLY A 158 -28.80 19.34 -8.08
C GLY A 158 -27.28 19.18 -8.14
N GLU A 159 -26.82 18.65 -9.27
CA GLU A 159 -25.49 18.67 -9.92
C GLU A 159 -24.18 18.39 -9.15
N ASP A 160 -23.48 17.38 -9.65
CA ASP A 160 -22.05 17.12 -9.45
C ASP A 160 -21.22 18.28 -10.04
N ALA A 161 -20.39 18.90 -9.19
CA ALA A 161 -19.29 19.77 -9.59
C ALA A 161 -18.04 19.40 -8.75
N PRO A 162 -16.83 19.47 -9.34
CA PRO A 162 -15.70 18.64 -8.95
C PRO A 162 -15.16 19.01 -7.57
N ALA A 163 -14.55 18.01 -6.93
CA ALA A 163 -13.70 18.23 -5.77
C ALA A 163 -12.65 19.29 -6.13
N ASP A 164 -12.62 20.40 -5.39
CA ASP A 164 -11.42 21.24 -5.32
C ASP A 164 -10.29 20.31 -4.87
N ALA A 165 -9.55 19.81 -5.86
CA ALA A 165 -8.19 19.38 -5.68
C ALA A 165 -7.49 20.55 -5.03
N VAL A 166 -7.05 20.37 -3.78
CA VAL A 166 -5.86 21.09 -3.35
C VAL A 166 -4.82 20.72 -4.41
N GLU A 167 -4.50 21.66 -5.30
CA GLU A 167 -3.48 21.40 -6.30
C GLU A 167 -2.23 20.91 -5.58
N PRO A 168 -1.59 19.83 -6.08
CA PRO A 168 -0.30 19.41 -5.57
C PRO A 168 0.61 20.63 -5.52
N PHE A 169 1.24 20.86 -4.36
CA PHE A 169 2.35 21.79 -4.28
C PHE A 169 3.43 21.29 -5.24
N GLU A 170 3.56 21.92 -6.40
CA GLU A 170 4.74 21.80 -7.23
C GLU A 170 5.84 22.63 -6.53
N PRO A 171 6.87 21.99 -5.95
CA PRO A 171 8.03 22.76 -5.53
C PRO A 171 8.60 23.42 -6.79
N THR A 172 8.64 24.75 -6.79
CA THR A 172 9.37 25.49 -7.81
C THR A 172 10.80 24.94 -7.82
N PRO A 173 11.36 24.48 -8.95
CA PRO A 173 12.77 24.16 -9.00
C PRO A 173 13.52 25.45 -8.71
N GLU A 174 14.11 25.55 -7.52
CA GLU A 174 15.19 26.50 -7.30
C GLU A 174 16.26 26.18 -8.34
N THR A 175 16.43 27.11 -9.27
CA THR A 175 17.59 27.17 -10.15
C THR A 175 18.83 27.00 -9.27
N PRO A 176 19.68 25.98 -9.48
CA PRO A 176 20.91 25.88 -8.71
C PRO A 176 21.74 27.13 -8.98
N GLU A 177 21.89 27.94 -7.93
CA GLU A 177 22.83 29.04 -7.89
C GLU A 177 24.20 28.48 -8.25
N SER A 178 24.74 28.98 -9.36
CA SER A 178 26.05 28.66 -9.92
C SER A 178 27.10 28.48 -8.81
N ALA A 179 27.66 27.28 -8.71
CA ALA A 179 28.83 27.01 -7.89
C ALA A 179 29.95 28.04 -8.20
N PRO A 180 30.65 28.56 -7.18
CA PRO A 180 31.81 29.42 -7.39
C PRO A 180 32.96 28.62 -8.04
N PRO A 181 33.78 29.26 -8.91
CA PRO A 181 34.86 28.57 -9.60
C PRO A 181 35.92 28.06 -8.62
N PRO A 182 36.60 26.94 -8.95
CA PRO A 182 37.64 26.38 -8.10
C PRO A 182 38.84 27.34 -7.97
N PRO A 183 39.53 27.35 -6.81
CA PRO A 183 40.72 28.16 -6.63
C PRO A 183 41.83 27.72 -7.58
N ALA A 184 42.53 28.69 -8.17
CA ALA A 184 43.65 28.49 -9.08
C ALA A 184 44.74 27.66 -8.39
N ALA A 185 45.18 26.60 -9.07
CA ALA A 185 46.30 25.77 -8.63
C ALA A 185 47.59 26.61 -8.57
N GLY A 186 48.16 26.71 -7.37
CA GLY A 186 49.54 27.11 -7.12
C GLY A 186 50.33 25.90 -6.63
#